data_AF-A0A831UL48-F1
#
_entry.id   AF-A0A831UL48-F1
#
_cell.length_a   1.000
_cell.length_b   1.000
_cell.length_c   1.000
_cell.angle_alpha   90.00
_cell.angle_beta   90.00
_cell.angle_gamma   90.00
#
_symmetry.space_group_name_H-M   'P 1'
#
loop_
_entity.id
_entity.type
_entity.pdbx_description
1 polymer ?
#
loop_
_entity_poly.entity_id
_entity_poly.type
_entity_poly.pdbx_seq_one_letter_code
_entity_poly.pdbx_strand_id
1 'polypeptide(L)'
;MATESTQVVAVRQQEGTTMARKPFAMALLIVLALGLLMPSAAYAHRMIWNVGVHTNAGSAIAIEDPSISQVIYHDVTEAAPQIWLTFDAKAGQSLYMQLGVPVLDRLVDYRPAMALIGPGLPEPEGDLPFEVPSGMGVLVFPSGTPQYFLEEFTGTEDWIMREEEVDLPATGRYYFLGYEPEPENGKLWISLGRKEHFGLRDILTINRVIDAVRAFHETTGSPYSLLRVIQIALLAALAAVMGIAGYLLF
;
A
#
# COMPACT_ATOMS: atom_id res chain seq x y z
N MET A 1 86.63 15.25 -12.74
CA MET A 1 86.37 16.00 -13.98
C MET A 1 86.22 14.99 -15.10
N ALA A 2 85.11 14.91 -15.83
CA ALA A 2 83.82 15.57 -15.66
C ALA A 2 82.69 14.62 -16.09
N THR A 3 81.46 14.90 -15.66
CA THR A 3 80.25 14.12 -15.96
C THR A 3 79.33 14.90 -16.88
N GLU A 4 78.91 14.27 -17.98
CA GLU A 4 77.74 14.62 -18.80
C GLU A 4 76.97 13.30 -19.02
N SER A 5 75.66 13.11 -18.78
CA SER A 5 74.44 13.88 -19.13
C SER A 5 74.17 13.93 -20.64
N THR A 6 72.98 13.65 -21.19
CA THR A 6 71.70 13.15 -20.65
C THR A 6 70.80 12.72 -21.85
N GLN A 7 70.00 11.65 -21.68
CA GLN A 7 68.79 11.25 -22.46
C GLN A 7 68.68 11.52 -23.98
N VAL A 8 68.59 10.44 -24.77
CA VAL A 8 67.61 10.21 -25.87
C VAL A 8 67.65 8.71 -26.25
N VAL A 9 66.59 7.97 -26.59
CA VAL A 9 65.13 8.22 -26.59
C VAL A 9 64.44 7.03 -25.88
N ALA A 10 63.31 7.25 -25.17
CA ALA A 10 62.43 6.18 -24.69
C ALA A 10 60.96 6.46 -25.10
N VAL A 11 60.59 6.11 -26.33
CA VAL A 11 59.23 6.25 -26.87
C VAL A 11 58.91 5.09 -27.80
N ARG A 12 57.68 4.55 -27.69
CA ARG A 12 57.11 3.37 -28.36
C ARG A 12 57.66 2.01 -27.87
N GLN A 13 56.84 1.02 -27.51
CA GLN A 13 55.36 0.95 -27.51
C GLN A 13 54.79 0.57 -26.14
N GLN A 14 53.77 1.31 -25.70
CA GLN A 14 52.76 0.75 -24.81
C GLN A 14 51.90 -0.22 -25.64
N GLU A 15 52.20 -1.51 -25.57
CA GLU A 15 51.28 -2.51 -26.08
C GLU A 15 50.16 -2.76 -25.07
N GLY A 16 48.99 -2.20 -25.37
CA GLY A 16 47.78 -2.99 -25.34
C GLY A 16 47.31 -3.57 -24.00
N THR A 17 47.41 -2.85 -22.89
CA THR A 17 46.46 -3.08 -21.79
C THR A 17 45.11 -2.47 -22.13
N THR A 18 44.41 -3.11 -23.08
CA THR A 18 42.96 -2.98 -23.19
C THR A 18 42.36 -3.40 -21.85
N MET A 19 42.05 -2.41 -21.02
CA MET A 19 41.34 -2.60 -19.76
C MET A 19 40.07 -3.38 -20.07
N ALA A 20 40.07 -4.68 -19.76
CA ALA A 20 38.90 -5.55 -19.89
C ALA A 20 37.84 -5.01 -18.94
N ARG A 21 36.95 -4.15 -19.45
CA ARG A 21 35.95 -3.43 -18.66
C ARG A 21 34.87 -4.40 -18.19
N LYS A 22 35.20 -5.08 -17.08
CA LYS A 22 34.30 -5.60 -16.05
C LYS A 22 33.10 -6.39 -16.60
N PRO A 23 33.27 -7.64 -17.04
CA PRO A 23 32.15 -8.56 -17.22
C PRO A 23 31.28 -8.66 -15.95
N PHE A 24 31.91 -8.54 -14.77
CA PHE A 24 31.22 -8.39 -13.48
C PHE A 24 30.26 -7.20 -13.38
N ALA A 25 30.58 -6.03 -13.98
CA ALA A 25 29.69 -4.87 -13.95
C ALA A 25 28.47 -5.06 -14.88
N MET A 26 28.67 -5.78 -16.00
CA MET A 26 27.58 -6.17 -16.89
C MET A 26 26.64 -7.18 -16.20
N ALA A 27 27.20 -8.21 -15.57
CA ALA A 27 26.44 -9.20 -14.80
C ALA A 27 25.68 -8.57 -13.61
N LEU A 28 26.30 -7.61 -12.91
CA LEU A 28 25.68 -6.82 -11.84
C LEU A 28 24.44 -6.06 -12.34
N LEU A 29 24.55 -5.36 -13.47
CA LEU A 29 23.43 -4.64 -14.09
C LEU A 29 22.33 -5.60 -14.55
N ILE A 30 22.69 -6.77 -15.09
CA ILE A 30 21.73 -7.79 -15.52
C ILE A 30 20.98 -8.39 -14.33
N VAL A 31 21.64 -8.71 -13.21
CA VAL A 31 20.98 -9.26 -12.01
C VAL A 31 20.08 -8.21 -11.34
N LEU A 32 20.53 -6.95 -11.24
CA LEU A 32 19.69 -5.86 -10.74
C LEU A 32 18.49 -5.60 -11.67
N ALA A 33 18.70 -5.60 -12.99
CA ALA A 33 17.61 -5.46 -13.95
C ALA A 33 16.62 -6.64 -13.86
N LEU A 34 17.09 -7.88 -13.76
CA LEU A 34 16.22 -9.05 -13.60
C LEU A 34 15.43 -9.04 -12.28
N GLY A 35 15.97 -8.45 -11.21
CA GLY A 35 15.23 -8.18 -9.97
C GLY A 35 14.20 -7.05 -10.09
N LEU A 36 14.39 -6.12 -11.03
CA LEU A 36 13.48 -5.00 -11.34
C LEU A 36 12.45 -5.34 -12.44
N LEU A 37 12.60 -6.47 -13.14
CA LEU A 37 11.81 -6.84 -14.32
C LEU A 37 10.53 -7.64 -14.00
N MET A 38 10.19 -7.83 -12.73
CA MET A 38 8.89 -8.38 -12.32
C MET A 38 7.93 -7.23 -11.99
N PRO A 39 6.94 -6.93 -12.85
CA PRO A 39 5.89 -5.98 -12.50
C PRO A 39 4.93 -6.67 -11.52
N SER A 40 5.23 -6.60 -10.22
CA SER A 40 4.13 -6.63 -9.26
C SER A 40 3.37 -5.33 -9.44
N ALA A 41 2.17 -5.42 -10.01
CA ALA A 41 1.13 -4.40 -9.81
C ALA A 41 0.68 -4.49 -8.35
N ALA A 42 1.59 -4.15 -7.44
CA ALA A 42 1.39 -4.22 -6.01
C ALA A 42 0.46 -3.07 -5.63
N TYR A 43 -0.85 -3.37 -5.62
CA TYR A 43 -1.90 -2.53 -5.04
C TYR A 43 -1.76 -2.49 -3.50
N ALA A 44 -0.57 -2.14 -3.03
CA ALA A 44 -0.29 -1.87 -1.64
C ALA A 44 -0.91 -0.53 -1.27
N HIS A 45 -2.21 -0.51 -0.97
CA HIS A 45 -2.83 0.65 -0.33
C HIS A 45 -1.99 1.08 0.87
N ARG A 46 -1.75 2.39 1.04
CA ARG A 46 -1.02 2.87 2.22
C ARG A 46 -1.89 2.63 3.46
N MET A 47 -1.53 1.64 4.26
CA MET A 47 -2.24 1.31 5.49
C MET A 47 -2.23 2.50 6.45
N ILE A 48 -3.42 2.89 6.91
CA ILE A 48 -3.59 3.81 8.03
C ILE A 48 -3.96 2.98 9.26
N TRP A 49 -3.29 3.26 10.38
CA TRP A 49 -3.48 2.51 11.62
C TRP A 49 -4.81 2.88 12.29
N ASN A 50 -5.64 1.87 12.54
CA ASN A 50 -6.90 1.98 13.28
C ASN A 50 -6.71 1.43 14.69
N VAL A 51 -7.24 2.14 15.70
CA VAL A 51 -7.24 1.70 17.11
C VAL A 51 -8.65 1.39 17.64
N GLY A 52 -9.65 1.32 16.76
CA GLY A 52 -11.01 0.88 17.08
C GLY A 52 -11.92 1.93 17.73
N VAL A 53 -11.47 3.19 17.88
CA VAL A 53 -12.24 4.27 18.54
C VAL A 53 -12.92 5.25 17.57
N HIS A 54 -12.70 5.07 16.27
CA HIS A 54 -13.09 5.99 15.21
C HIS A 54 -14.51 5.66 14.70
N THR A 55 -15.47 5.65 15.61
CA THR A 55 -16.81 5.07 15.41
C THR A 55 -17.93 6.11 15.19
N ASN A 56 -17.59 7.38 14.95
CA ASN A 56 -18.56 8.46 14.64
C ASN A 56 -17.87 9.68 14.02
N ALA A 57 -18.66 10.65 13.52
CA ALA A 57 -18.18 11.89 12.92
C ALA A 57 -17.25 12.74 13.83
N GLY A 58 -17.40 12.65 15.15
CA GLY A 58 -16.58 13.37 16.13
C GLY A 58 -15.24 12.72 16.44
N SER A 59 -15.09 11.41 16.17
CA SER A 59 -13.83 10.67 16.34
C SER A 59 -13.22 10.16 15.03
N ALA A 60 -13.76 10.56 13.87
CA ALA A 60 -13.31 10.11 12.55
C ALA A 60 -11.81 10.32 12.28
N ILE A 61 -11.17 9.40 11.57
CA ILE A 61 -9.78 9.50 11.13
C ILE A 61 -9.68 10.59 10.06
N ALA A 62 -8.86 11.62 10.30
CA ALA A 62 -8.59 12.66 9.30
C ALA A 62 -7.69 12.14 8.16
N ILE A 63 -8.15 12.30 6.93
CA ILE A 63 -7.42 11.94 5.69
C ILE A 63 -7.00 13.24 4.99
N GLU A 64 -5.69 13.45 4.82
CA GLU A 64 -5.13 14.71 4.27
C GLU A 64 -5.35 14.86 2.75
N ASP A 65 -5.14 13.80 1.99
CA ASP A 65 -5.36 13.75 0.53
C ASP A 65 -6.16 12.47 0.21
N PRO A 66 -7.48 12.58 -0.04
CA PRO A 66 -8.33 11.44 -0.33
C PRO A 66 -8.14 10.88 -1.75
N SER A 67 -7.25 11.46 -2.57
CA SER A 67 -6.87 10.87 -3.86
C SER A 67 -5.82 9.76 -3.70
N ILE A 68 -5.05 9.76 -2.60
CA ILE A 68 -3.99 8.78 -2.34
C ILE A 68 -4.61 7.45 -1.92
N SER A 69 -4.18 6.38 -2.60
CA SER A 69 -4.56 4.99 -2.32
C SER A 69 -4.20 4.60 -0.89
N GLN A 70 -5.22 4.48 -0.04
CA GLN A 70 -5.10 4.22 1.41
C GLN A 70 -6.13 3.19 1.85
N VAL A 71 -5.78 2.36 2.85
CA VAL A 71 -6.67 1.32 3.41
C VAL A 71 -6.71 1.39 4.93
N ILE A 72 -7.89 1.15 5.49
CA ILE A 72 -8.15 1.07 6.92
C ILE A 72 -8.81 -0.28 7.19
N TYR A 73 -8.13 -1.11 8.00
CA TYR A 73 -8.66 -2.37 8.50
C TYR A 73 -9.43 -2.16 9.79
N HIS A 74 -10.52 -2.89 9.99
CA HIS A 74 -11.41 -2.73 11.15
C HIS A 74 -12.00 -4.07 11.60
N ASP A 75 -11.69 -4.44 12.85
CA ASP A 75 -12.43 -5.47 13.59
C ASP A 75 -13.76 -4.87 14.06
N VAL A 76 -14.86 -5.38 13.50
CA VAL A 76 -16.23 -4.96 13.81
C VAL A 76 -16.70 -5.70 15.05
N THR A 77 -17.17 -4.94 16.04
CA THR A 77 -17.70 -5.47 17.29
C THR A 77 -18.92 -4.66 17.76
N GLU A 78 -19.73 -5.19 18.68
CA GLU A 78 -20.83 -4.43 19.32
C GLU A 78 -20.39 -3.04 19.86
N ALA A 79 -19.16 -2.94 20.39
CA ALA A 79 -18.61 -1.69 20.91
C ALA A 79 -17.99 -0.77 19.82
N ALA A 80 -17.73 -1.31 18.63
CA ALA A 80 -17.19 -0.59 17.48
C ALA A 80 -17.75 -1.21 16.18
N PRO A 81 -19.01 -0.89 15.82
CA PRO A 81 -19.68 -1.50 14.66
C PRO A 81 -19.34 -0.79 13.34
N GLN A 82 -18.51 0.25 13.38
CA GLN A 82 -18.26 1.15 12.25
C GLN A 82 -16.91 1.87 12.36
N ILE A 83 -16.30 2.14 11.22
CA ILE A 83 -15.06 2.89 11.06
C ILE A 83 -15.32 4.14 10.21
N TRP A 84 -15.00 5.31 10.78
CA TRP A 84 -15.25 6.63 10.20
C TRP A 84 -13.96 7.33 9.80
N LEU A 85 -13.95 7.86 8.58
CA LEU A 85 -12.91 8.73 8.03
C LEU A 85 -13.53 10.09 7.72
N THR A 86 -12.72 11.15 7.72
CA THR A 86 -13.13 12.50 7.31
C THR A 86 -12.06 13.20 6.50
N PHE A 87 -12.48 13.99 5.51
CA PHE A 87 -11.61 14.77 4.63
C PHE A 87 -12.36 15.99 4.11
N ASP A 88 -11.60 17.01 3.72
CA ASP A 88 -12.14 18.15 2.99
C ASP A 88 -11.88 17.96 1.48
N ALA A 89 -12.91 18.18 0.65
CA ALA A 89 -12.86 17.96 -0.80
C ALA A 89 -13.46 19.13 -1.58
N LYS A 90 -13.27 19.13 -2.91
CA LYS A 90 -13.78 20.17 -3.82
C LYS A 90 -14.91 19.63 -4.70
N ALA A 91 -15.84 20.51 -5.06
CA ALA A 91 -16.87 20.19 -6.06
C ALA A 91 -16.23 19.73 -7.39
N GLY A 92 -16.73 18.63 -7.97
CA GLY A 92 -16.20 18.00 -9.19
C GLY A 92 -14.92 17.19 -8.99
N GLN A 93 -14.52 16.90 -7.74
CA GLN A 93 -13.46 15.94 -7.45
C GLN A 93 -14.05 14.52 -7.46
N SER A 94 -13.51 13.63 -8.30
CA SER A 94 -13.81 12.19 -8.22
C SER A 94 -13.16 11.59 -6.95
N LEU A 95 -13.94 10.78 -6.24
CA LEU A 95 -13.53 9.98 -5.10
C LEU A 95 -13.76 8.50 -5.42
N TYR A 96 -12.69 7.73 -5.47
CA TYR A 96 -12.75 6.27 -5.50
C TYR A 96 -12.81 5.70 -4.09
N MET A 97 -13.68 4.70 -3.88
CA MET A 97 -13.89 4.01 -2.61
C MET A 97 -14.04 2.51 -2.85
N GLN A 98 -13.53 1.70 -1.93
CA GLN A 98 -13.81 0.26 -1.91
C GLN A 98 -14.17 -0.21 -0.49
N LEU A 99 -14.92 -1.31 -0.45
CA LEU A 99 -15.22 -2.10 0.74
C LEU A 99 -14.78 -3.53 0.47
N GLY A 100 -14.05 -4.13 1.42
CA GLY A 100 -13.66 -5.52 1.36
C GLY A 100 -13.68 -6.23 2.71
N VAL A 101 -13.58 -7.55 2.65
CA VAL A 101 -13.67 -8.49 3.77
C VAL A 101 -12.59 -9.56 3.58
N PRO A 102 -11.79 -9.90 4.60
CA PRO A 102 -10.76 -10.94 4.47
C PRO A 102 -11.41 -12.31 4.23
N VAL A 103 -10.82 -13.13 3.35
CA VAL A 103 -11.30 -14.48 3.06
C VAL A 103 -11.10 -15.38 4.28
N LEU A 104 -12.17 -15.53 5.07
CA LEU A 104 -12.23 -16.39 6.24
C LEU A 104 -13.55 -17.19 6.22
N ASP A 105 -13.50 -18.48 6.54
CA ASP A 105 -14.68 -19.38 6.55
C ASP A 105 -15.86 -18.78 7.34
N ARG A 106 -15.55 -18.12 8.46
CA ARG A 106 -16.52 -17.48 9.36
C ARG A 106 -17.15 -16.18 8.82
N LEU A 107 -16.70 -15.67 7.67
CA LEU A 107 -17.16 -14.43 7.04
C LEU A 107 -17.76 -14.63 5.64
N VAL A 108 -18.00 -15.89 5.21
CA VAL A 108 -18.54 -16.19 3.87
C VAL A 108 -19.88 -15.49 3.59
N ASP A 109 -20.72 -15.36 4.62
CA ASP A 109 -22.04 -14.71 4.55
C ASP A 109 -22.06 -13.30 5.16
N TYR A 110 -20.91 -12.77 5.61
CA TYR A 110 -20.76 -11.43 6.19
C TYR A 110 -21.02 -10.34 5.11
N ARG A 111 -21.93 -9.39 5.36
CA ARG A 111 -22.36 -8.39 4.35
C ARG A 111 -22.33 -6.95 4.89
N PRO A 112 -21.14 -6.41 5.18
CA PRO A 112 -20.99 -5.02 5.59
C PRO A 112 -21.41 -4.08 4.46
N ALA A 113 -21.55 -2.80 4.79
CA ALA A 113 -21.84 -1.75 3.83
C ALA A 113 -20.86 -0.58 4.03
N MET A 114 -20.83 0.32 3.04
CA MET A 114 -20.10 1.58 3.16
C MET A 114 -21.01 2.76 2.82
N ALA A 115 -20.75 3.92 3.39
CA ALA A 115 -21.52 5.13 3.14
C ALA A 115 -20.62 6.36 3.01
N LEU A 116 -21.01 7.27 2.12
CA LEU A 116 -20.38 8.56 1.91
C LEU A 116 -21.36 9.66 2.33
N ILE A 117 -20.97 10.49 3.28
CA ILE A 117 -21.75 11.59 3.84
C ILE A 117 -21.08 12.92 3.48
N GLY A 118 -21.87 13.95 3.14
CA GLY A 118 -21.34 15.28 2.91
C GLY A 118 -22.31 16.26 2.23
N PRO A 119 -21.86 17.48 1.94
CA PRO A 119 -22.68 18.52 1.34
C PRO A 119 -23.10 18.16 -0.08
N GLY A 120 -24.35 18.50 -0.44
CA GLY A 120 -24.90 18.32 -1.78
C GLY A 120 -25.25 16.89 -2.19
N LEU A 121 -25.04 15.90 -1.31
CA LEU A 121 -25.56 14.54 -1.49
C LEU A 121 -27.07 14.50 -1.17
N PRO A 122 -27.79 13.43 -1.56
CA PRO A 122 -29.22 13.27 -1.25
C PRO A 122 -29.51 13.24 0.25
N GLU A 123 -30.69 13.68 0.67
CA GLU A 123 -31.16 13.52 2.05
C GLU A 123 -31.21 12.03 2.45
N PRO A 124 -30.96 11.67 3.72
CA PRO A 124 -30.98 10.28 4.17
C PRO A 124 -32.32 9.57 3.90
N GLU A 125 -32.25 8.39 3.26
CA GLU A 125 -33.41 7.53 3.03
C GLU A 125 -33.50 6.44 4.10
N GLY A 126 -34.59 6.43 4.87
CA GLY A 126 -34.87 5.42 5.89
C GLY A 126 -34.07 5.60 7.19
N ASP A 127 -34.18 4.60 8.06
CA ASP A 127 -33.42 4.54 9.32
C ASP A 127 -32.02 3.97 9.05
N LEU A 128 -30.98 4.74 9.40
CA LEU A 128 -29.58 4.34 9.26
C LEU A 128 -29.01 3.93 10.63
N PRO A 129 -28.10 2.95 10.72
CA PRO A 129 -27.47 2.54 11.98
C PRO A 129 -26.42 3.55 12.48
N PHE A 130 -26.41 4.77 11.93
CA PHE A 130 -25.44 5.82 12.23
C PHE A 130 -26.03 7.22 12.00
N GLU A 131 -25.48 8.22 12.70
CA GLU A 131 -25.93 9.61 12.61
C GLU A 131 -25.33 10.34 11.41
N VAL A 132 -26.18 10.96 10.57
CA VAL A 132 -25.75 11.89 9.52
C VAL A 132 -25.67 13.31 10.11
N PRO A 133 -24.52 14.01 10.05
CA PRO A 133 -24.40 15.38 10.56
C PRO A 133 -25.37 16.35 9.90
N SER A 134 -25.92 17.27 10.70
CA SER A 134 -26.94 18.23 10.26
C SER A 134 -26.50 19.05 9.03
N GLY A 135 -27.35 19.08 8.00
CA GLY A 135 -27.09 19.77 6.74
C GLY A 135 -26.20 19.01 5.74
N MET A 136 -25.92 17.73 5.99
CA MET A 136 -25.27 16.82 5.03
C MET A 136 -26.25 15.78 4.51
N GLY A 137 -26.06 15.38 3.26
CA GLY A 137 -26.71 14.21 2.68
C GLY A 137 -25.82 12.97 2.75
N VAL A 138 -26.32 11.84 2.26
CA VAL A 138 -25.64 10.54 2.28
C VAL A 138 -25.89 9.74 1.00
N LEU A 139 -24.88 8.98 0.58
CA LEU A 139 -25.01 7.86 -0.34
C LEU A 139 -24.64 6.57 0.40
N VAL A 140 -25.50 5.55 0.32
CA VAL A 140 -25.29 4.25 0.96
C VAL A 140 -25.01 3.20 -0.11
N PHE A 141 -23.97 2.41 0.10
CA PHE A 141 -23.50 1.37 -0.83
C PHE A 141 -23.45 0.02 -0.11
N PRO A 142 -24.53 -0.78 -0.19
CA PRO A 142 -24.53 -2.16 0.30
C PRO A 142 -23.53 -3.03 -0.47
N SER A 143 -23.04 -4.09 0.19
CA SER A 143 -22.28 -5.17 -0.44
C SER A 143 -22.95 -5.64 -1.74
N GLY A 144 -22.16 -5.71 -2.81
CA GLY A 144 -22.56 -6.29 -4.10
C GLY A 144 -22.22 -7.78 -4.18
N THR A 145 -21.98 -8.27 -5.39
CA THR A 145 -21.42 -9.62 -5.60
C THR A 145 -19.94 -9.65 -5.18
N PRO A 146 -19.54 -10.50 -4.22
CA PRO A 146 -18.15 -10.61 -3.80
C PRO A 146 -17.23 -11.00 -4.96
N GLN A 147 -16.10 -10.32 -5.10
CA GLN A 147 -15.05 -10.64 -6.08
C GLN A 147 -13.77 -11.06 -5.33
N TYR A 148 -13.23 -12.22 -5.64
CA TYR A 148 -11.99 -12.70 -5.01
C TYR A 148 -10.78 -11.88 -5.49
N PHE A 149 -9.94 -11.47 -4.55
CA PHE A 149 -8.70 -10.76 -4.76
C PHE A 149 -7.57 -11.41 -3.94
N LEU A 150 -6.40 -11.58 -4.57
CA LEU A 150 -5.18 -12.05 -3.92
C LEU A 150 -4.17 -10.90 -3.91
N GLU A 151 -3.81 -10.42 -2.72
CA GLU A 151 -2.86 -9.33 -2.56
C GLU A 151 -1.42 -9.90 -2.53
N GLU A 152 -0.69 -9.78 -3.64
CA GLU A 152 0.63 -10.39 -3.82
C GLU A 152 1.72 -9.88 -2.86
N PHE A 153 1.59 -8.68 -2.31
CA PHE A 153 2.63 -8.04 -1.52
C PHE A 153 2.69 -8.57 -0.08
N THR A 154 1.53 -8.69 0.56
CA THR A 154 1.35 -9.23 1.91
C THR A 154 0.96 -10.71 1.89
N GLY A 155 0.53 -11.25 0.74
CA GLY A 155 0.10 -12.63 0.58
C GLY A 155 -1.17 -12.93 1.36
N THR A 156 -2.16 -12.04 1.28
CA THR A 156 -3.49 -12.17 1.89
C THR A 156 -4.58 -12.27 0.82
N GLU A 157 -5.74 -12.80 1.23
CA GLU A 157 -6.88 -13.05 0.35
C GLU A 157 -8.09 -12.24 0.83
N ASP A 158 -8.78 -11.59 -0.10
CA ASP A 158 -9.89 -10.68 0.14
C ASP A 158 -11.09 -10.95 -0.76
N TRP A 159 -12.26 -10.67 -0.24
CA TRP A 159 -13.48 -10.44 -1.00
C TRP A 159 -13.66 -8.92 -1.17
N ILE A 160 -13.54 -8.43 -2.40
CA ILE A 160 -13.99 -7.09 -2.75
C ILE A 160 -15.52 -7.13 -2.78
N MET A 161 -16.15 -6.47 -1.82
CA MET A 161 -17.60 -6.47 -1.63
C MET A 161 -18.26 -5.35 -2.43
N ARG A 162 -17.59 -4.19 -2.55
CA ARG A 162 -18.08 -3.04 -3.32
C ARG A 162 -16.92 -2.17 -3.79
N GLU A 163 -17.08 -1.60 -4.97
CA GLU A 163 -16.21 -0.54 -5.51
C GLU A 163 -17.11 0.57 -6.04
N GLU A 164 -16.74 1.83 -5.79
CA GLU A 164 -17.50 2.99 -6.24
C GLU A 164 -16.58 4.13 -6.65
N GLU A 165 -17.04 4.94 -7.60
CA GLU A 165 -16.38 6.18 -7.99
C GLU A 165 -17.43 7.30 -8.09
N VAL A 166 -17.29 8.32 -7.23
CA VAL A 166 -18.30 9.37 -7.03
C VAL A 166 -17.70 10.74 -7.28
N ASP A 167 -18.29 11.49 -8.22
CA ASP A 167 -18.01 12.93 -8.38
C ASP A 167 -18.67 13.71 -7.23
N LEU A 168 -17.84 14.33 -6.38
CA LEU A 168 -18.32 15.04 -5.20
C LEU A 168 -19.04 16.34 -5.60
N PRO A 169 -20.33 16.54 -5.24
CA PRO A 169 -21.14 17.62 -5.82
C PRO A 169 -20.84 19.01 -5.24
N ALA A 170 -20.19 19.10 -4.07
CA ALA A 170 -19.94 20.36 -3.38
C ALA A 170 -18.52 20.42 -2.79
N THR A 171 -18.05 21.64 -2.52
CA THR A 171 -16.81 21.86 -1.77
C THR A 171 -17.14 21.87 -0.28
N GLY A 172 -16.43 21.08 0.52
CA GLY A 172 -16.62 21.03 1.96
C GLY A 172 -16.09 19.74 2.58
N ARG A 173 -16.53 19.49 3.82
CA ARG A 173 -16.17 18.28 4.57
C ARG A 173 -17.06 17.11 4.18
N TYR A 174 -16.43 15.98 3.95
CA TYR A 174 -17.07 14.68 3.77
C TYR A 174 -16.67 13.72 4.89
N TYR A 175 -17.49 12.70 5.08
CA TYR A 175 -17.19 11.53 5.88
C TYR A 175 -17.38 10.27 5.03
N PHE A 176 -16.46 9.33 5.12
CA PHE A 176 -16.57 8.02 4.48
C PHE A 176 -16.46 6.97 5.58
N LEU A 177 -17.40 6.02 5.62
CA LEU A 177 -17.45 5.00 6.65
C LEU A 177 -17.72 3.61 6.07
N GLY A 178 -17.16 2.60 6.73
CA GLY A 178 -17.56 1.20 6.60
C GLY A 178 -18.27 0.78 7.89
N TYR A 179 -19.38 0.06 7.78
CA TYR A 179 -20.22 -0.32 8.91
C TYR A 179 -20.89 -1.67 8.69
N GLU A 180 -21.36 -2.25 9.78
CA GLU A 180 -22.16 -3.48 9.76
C GLU A 180 -23.65 -3.14 9.91
N PRO A 181 -24.51 -3.42 8.91
CA PRO A 181 -25.95 -3.15 9.00
C PRO A 181 -26.69 -3.94 10.09
N GLU A 182 -26.24 -5.16 10.40
CA GLU A 182 -26.82 -6.02 11.43
C GLU A 182 -25.93 -6.06 12.69
N PRO A 183 -26.43 -6.48 13.87
CA PRO A 183 -25.60 -6.55 15.08
C PRO A 183 -24.72 -7.82 15.10
N GLU A 184 -23.83 -7.97 14.12
CA GLU A 184 -22.87 -9.07 14.04
C GLU A 184 -21.39 -8.63 14.17
N ASN A 185 -20.55 -9.54 14.68
CA ASN A 185 -19.11 -9.31 14.81
C ASN A 185 -18.41 -9.76 13.52
N GLY A 186 -17.52 -8.92 12.99
CA GLY A 186 -16.93 -9.15 11.68
C GLY A 186 -15.53 -8.56 11.50
N LYS A 187 -15.07 -8.57 10.27
CA LYS A 187 -13.85 -7.87 9.82
C LYS A 187 -14.16 -7.23 8.49
N LEU A 188 -13.97 -5.93 8.39
CA LEU A 188 -14.05 -5.21 7.12
C LEU A 188 -12.81 -4.33 6.95
N TRP A 189 -12.57 -3.95 5.71
CA TRP A 189 -11.70 -2.83 5.42
C TRP A 189 -12.36 -1.90 4.41
N ILE A 190 -12.02 -0.63 4.52
CA ILE A 190 -12.38 0.39 3.55
C ILE A 190 -11.12 0.98 2.94
N SER A 191 -11.16 1.22 1.63
CA SER A 191 -10.09 1.92 0.92
C SER A 191 -10.62 3.18 0.24
N LEU A 192 -9.72 4.12 -0.01
CA LEU A 192 -10.01 5.36 -0.69
C LEU A 192 -8.86 5.77 -1.59
N GLY A 193 -9.18 6.43 -2.70
CA GLY A 193 -8.21 6.97 -3.65
C GLY A 193 -7.53 5.91 -4.53
N ARG A 194 -6.93 6.36 -5.64
CA ARG A 194 -6.21 5.50 -6.60
C ARG A 194 -4.72 5.85 -6.76
N LYS A 195 -4.30 7.04 -6.31
CA LYS A 195 -2.95 7.56 -6.53
C LYS A 195 -1.97 6.89 -5.57
N GLU A 196 -1.02 6.13 -6.10
CA GLU A 196 0.08 5.60 -5.30
C GLU A 196 0.99 6.73 -4.80
N HIS A 197 1.34 6.71 -3.52
CA HIS A 197 2.30 7.64 -2.94
C HIS A 197 2.97 7.04 -1.69
N PHE A 198 4.18 6.52 -1.86
CA PHE A 198 5.00 5.95 -0.78
C PHE A 198 6.18 6.86 -0.45
N GLY A 199 6.38 7.16 0.83
CA GLY A 199 7.53 7.86 1.35
C GLY A 199 8.57 6.92 1.98
N LEU A 200 9.72 7.49 2.36
CA LEU A 200 10.81 6.74 3.02
C LEU A 200 10.38 6.06 4.32
N ARG A 201 9.39 6.61 5.03
CA ARG A 201 8.84 5.99 6.25
C ARG A 201 8.13 4.69 5.95
N ASP A 202 7.33 4.64 4.88
CA ASP A 202 6.55 3.45 4.50
C ASP A 202 7.48 2.28 4.20
N ILE A 203 8.61 2.54 3.51
CA ILE A 203 9.68 1.57 3.26
C ILE A 203 10.30 1.06 4.58
N LEU A 204 10.58 1.95 5.54
CA LEU A 204 11.19 1.58 6.82
C LEU A 204 10.23 0.83 7.76
N THR A 205 8.91 1.04 7.63
CA THR A 205 7.89 0.34 8.41
C THR A 205 7.29 -0.87 7.71
N ILE A 206 7.73 -1.20 6.50
CA ILE A 206 7.03 -2.13 5.58
C ILE A 206 6.77 -3.51 6.19
N ASN A 207 7.74 -4.08 6.92
CA ASN A 207 7.55 -5.38 7.58
C ASN A 207 6.46 -5.33 8.65
N ARG A 208 6.34 -4.23 9.42
CA ARG A 208 5.28 -4.06 10.42
C ARG A 208 3.90 -3.93 9.79
N VAL A 209 3.83 -3.33 8.60
CA VAL A 209 2.58 -3.25 7.81
C VAL A 209 2.22 -4.65 7.33
N ILE A 210 3.15 -5.39 6.72
CA ILE A 210 2.93 -6.78 6.29
C ILE A 210 2.47 -7.66 7.46
N ASP A 211 3.14 -7.58 8.62
CA ASP A 211 2.78 -8.35 9.82
C ASP A 211 1.37 -7.99 10.32
N ALA A 212 1.01 -6.71 10.36
CA ALA A 212 -0.31 -6.25 10.82
C ALA A 212 -1.44 -6.63 9.85
N VAL A 213 -1.21 -6.48 8.54
CA VAL A 213 -2.16 -6.91 7.50
C VAL A 213 -2.37 -8.42 7.60
N ARG A 214 -1.32 -9.23 7.66
CA ARG A 214 -1.43 -10.70 7.78
C ARG A 214 -2.10 -11.14 9.09
N ALA A 215 -1.84 -10.44 10.20
CA ALA A 215 -2.52 -10.69 11.46
C ALA A 215 -4.03 -10.38 11.37
N PHE A 216 -4.41 -9.31 10.67
CA PHE A 216 -5.82 -8.99 10.43
C PHE A 216 -6.54 -10.06 9.60
N HIS A 217 -5.87 -10.60 8.57
CA HIS A 217 -6.36 -11.67 7.70
C HIS A 217 -6.12 -13.09 8.27
N GLU A 218 -5.73 -13.20 9.55
CA GLU A 218 -5.45 -14.48 10.24
C GLU A 218 -4.47 -15.40 9.47
N THR A 219 -3.63 -14.83 8.61
CA THR A 219 -2.82 -15.54 7.60
C THR A 219 -1.47 -15.97 8.17
N THR A 220 -1.19 -17.27 8.11
CA THR A 220 0.06 -17.86 8.64
C THR A 220 1.11 -18.12 7.55
N GLY A 221 2.34 -18.42 7.96
CA GLY A 221 3.45 -18.71 7.05
C GLY A 221 4.17 -17.45 6.51
N SER A 222 5.02 -17.63 5.49
CA SER A 222 5.78 -16.55 4.85
C SER A 222 4.94 -15.81 3.81
N PRO A 223 4.92 -14.46 3.78
CA PRO A 223 4.34 -13.68 2.68
C PRO A 223 5.13 -13.87 1.37
N TYR A 224 6.42 -14.21 1.47
CA TYR A 224 7.28 -14.38 0.31
C TYR A 224 7.28 -15.84 -0.14
N SER A 225 7.08 -16.05 -1.44
CA SER A 225 7.36 -17.33 -2.08
C SER A 225 8.85 -17.70 -1.91
N LEU A 226 9.16 -19.00 -1.92
CA LEU A 226 10.54 -19.49 -1.80
C LEU A 226 11.48 -18.84 -2.84
N LEU A 227 10.98 -18.56 -4.04
CA LEU A 227 11.71 -17.87 -5.10
C LEU A 227 12.05 -16.42 -4.72
N ARG A 228 11.11 -15.65 -4.14
CA ARG A 228 11.39 -14.30 -3.61
C ARG A 228 12.42 -14.34 -2.48
N VAL A 229 12.33 -15.32 -1.56
CA VAL A 229 13.31 -15.48 -0.47
C VAL A 229 14.71 -15.74 -1.02
N ILE A 230 14.84 -16.62 -2.02
CA ILE A 230 16.11 -16.89 -2.70
C ILE A 230 16.64 -15.62 -3.40
N GLN A 231 15.78 -14.85 -4.08
CA GLN A 231 16.17 -13.60 -4.73
C GLN A 231 16.69 -12.56 -3.73
N ILE A 232 15.99 -12.34 -2.61
CA ILE A 232 16.42 -11.43 -1.54
C ILE A 232 17.76 -11.88 -0.95
N ALA A 233 17.94 -13.18 -0.71
CA ALA A 233 19.20 -13.73 -0.21
C ALA A 233 20.37 -13.53 -1.19
N LEU A 234 20.14 -13.72 -2.50
CA LEU A 234 21.14 -13.48 -3.54
C LEU A 234 21.53 -12.00 -3.64
N LEU A 235 20.56 -11.07 -3.55
CA LEU A 235 20.82 -9.63 -3.54
C LEU A 235 21.61 -9.21 -2.28
N ALA A 236 21.26 -9.75 -1.11
CA ALA A 236 21.98 -9.49 0.14
C ALA A 236 23.42 -10.04 0.13
N ALA A 237 23.61 -11.26 -0.37
CA ALA A 237 24.93 -11.86 -0.54
C ALA A 237 25.80 -11.06 -1.52
N LEU A 238 25.23 -10.59 -2.64
CA LEU A 238 25.90 -9.72 -3.60
C LEU A 238 26.31 -8.39 -2.97
N ALA A 239 25.43 -7.76 -2.18
CA ALA A 239 25.74 -6.53 -1.45
C ALA A 239 26.88 -6.72 -0.44
N ALA A 240 26.90 -7.84 0.29
CA ALA A 240 27.98 -8.17 1.23
C ALA A 240 29.33 -8.37 0.52
N VAL A 241 29.36 -9.11 -0.59
CA VAL A 241 30.56 -9.29 -1.42
C VAL A 241 31.06 -7.94 -1.96
N MET A 242 30.15 -7.06 -2.40
CA MET A 242 30.49 -5.72 -2.88
C MET A 242 31.05 -4.83 -1.76
N GLY A 243 30.52 -4.90 -0.54
CA GLY A 243 31.05 -4.18 0.62
C GLY A 243 32.47 -4.60 0.99
N ILE A 244 32.73 -5.92 1.00
CA ILE A 244 34.07 -6.48 1.25
C ILE A 244 35.05 -6.10 0.13
N ALA A 245 34.63 -6.20 -1.14
CA ALA A 245 35.47 -5.82 -2.28
C ALA A 245 35.78 -4.32 -2.31
N GLY A 246 34.85 -3.47 -1.88
CA GLY A 246 35.09 -2.04 -1.68
C GLY A 246 36.10 -1.77 -0.58
N TYR A 247 36.02 -2.49 0.55
CA TYR A 247 36.94 -2.34 1.69
C TYR A 247 38.36 -2.85 1.41
N LEU A 248 38.55 -3.73 0.43
CA LEU A 248 39.85 -4.25 -0.01
C LEU A 248 40.51 -3.42 -1.14
N LEU A 249 39.89 -2.32 -1.57
CA LEU A 249 40.36 -1.43 -2.63
C LEU A 249 40.69 0.00 -2.13
N PHE A 250 40.75 0.19 -0.81
CA PHE A 250 41.21 1.39 -0.12
C PHE A 250 42.20 1.01 0.99
#